data_AF-A0A7X1GRH1-F1
#
_entry.id   AF-A0A7X1GRH1-F1
#
_cell.length_a   1.000
_cell.length_b   1.000
_cell.length_c   1.000
_cell.angle_alpha   90.00
_cell.angle_beta   90.00
_cell.angle_gamma   90.00
#
_symmetry.space_group_name_H-M   'P 1'
#
loop_
_entity.id
_entity.type
_entity.pdbx_description
1 polymer ?
#
loop_
_entity_poly.entity_id
_entity_poly.type
_entity_poly.pdbx_seq_one_letter_code
_entity_poly.pdbx_strand_id
1 'polypeptide(L)' 'MPIGERGPLKTIIDREKLMQLKTCPACGKPFNLGDPVVLACGAWEGPARLIHENEATYDEKTQIYMEQKCAEAR' A
#
# COMPACT_ATOMS: atom_id res chain seq x y z
N MET A 1 15.67 -13.53 3.63
CA MET A 1 15.47 -12.98 4.98
C MET A 1 14.19 -12.15 4.98
N PRO A 2 13.06 -12.68 5.46
CA PRO A 2 11.85 -11.89 5.60
C PRO A 2 12.00 -10.97 6.81
N ILE A 3 11.99 -9.65 6.57
CA ILE A 3 11.98 -8.67 7.65
C ILE A 3 10.52 -8.56 8.13
N GLY A 4 10.20 -9.34 9.17
CA GLY A 4 8.97 -9.24 9.96
C GLY A 4 7.80 -10.08 9.46
N GLU A 5 6.96 -10.51 10.38
CA GLU A 5 5.68 -11.24 10.24
C GLU A 5 4.59 -10.44 9.51
N ARG A 6 5.00 -9.55 8.61
CA ARG A 6 4.16 -8.68 7.81
C ARG A 6 3.76 -9.52 6.60
N GLY A 7 2.47 -9.87 6.52
CA GLY A 7 1.93 -10.76 5.47
C GLY A 7 2.35 -10.35 4.05
N PRO A 8 2.12 -11.19 3.03
CA PRO A 8 2.66 -11.04 1.67
C PRO A 8 2.34 -9.69 0.99
N LEU A 9 1.35 -8.98 1.52
CA LEU A 9 0.85 -7.70 1.02
C LEU A 9 1.41 -6.47 1.76
N LYS A 10 2.20 -6.65 2.84
CA LYS A 10 2.78 -5.57 3.63
C LYS A 10 4.29 -5.54 3.45
N THR A 11 4.86 -4.36 3.23
CA THR A 11 6.30 -4.21 3.06
C THR A 11 6.77 -2.84 3.53
N ILE A 12 8.09 -2.66 3.63
CA ILE A 12 8.69 -1.38 3.97
C ILE A 12 9.30 -0.79 2.70
N ILE A 13 9.22 0.53 2.57
CA ILE A 13 9.92 1.25 1.51
C ILE A 13 11.43 1.17 1.76
N ASP A 14 12.07 0.34 0.94
CA ASP A 14 13.53 0.30 0.79
C ASP A 14 13.99 1.34 -0.25
N ARG A 15 15.29 1.61 -0.31
CA ARG A 15 15.94 2.48 -1.28
C ARG A 15 15.58 2.15 -2.72
N GLU A 16 15.53 0.87 -3.10
CA GLU A 16 15.16 0.49 -4.48
C GLU A 16 13.70 0.86 -4.80
N LYS A 17 12.79 0.62 -3.86
CA LYS A 17 11.37 0.97 -3.99
C LYS A 17 11.15 2.46 -4.01
N LEU A 18 11.89 3.22 -3.21
CA LEU A 18 11.84 4.68 -3.18
C LEU A 18 12.23 5.31 -4.53
N MET A 19 13.15 4.68 -5.27
CA MET A 19 13.52 5.15 -6.62
C MET A 19 12.40 4.89 -7.66
N GLN A 20 11.62 3.81 -7.48
CA GLN A 20 10.54 3.43 -8.39
C GLN A 20 9.20 4.13 -8.03
N LEU A 21 8.93 4.29 -6.75
CA LEU A 21 7.70 4.80 -6.19
C LEU A 21 7.94 6.20 -5.65
N LYS A 22 7.51 7.21 -6.40
CA LYS A 22 7.69 8.61 -6.00
C LYS A 22 6.62 9.08 -5.02
N THR A 23 5.37 8.67 -5.24
CA THR A 23 4.22 9.26 -4.55
C THR A 23 3.14 8.22 -4.32
N CYS A 24 2.52 8.26 -3.14
CA CYS A 24 1.40 7.40 -2.79
C CYS A 24 0.15 7.81 -3.59
N PRO A 25 -0.48 6.90 -4.35
CA PRO A 25 -1.67 7.23 -5.13
C PRO A 25 -2.92 7.51 -4.28
N ALA A 26 -2.96 7.07 -3.01
CA ALA A 26 -4.09 7.30 -2.12
C ALA A 26 -4.06 8.70 -1.46
N CYS A 27 -2.93 9.07 -0.84
CA CYS A 27 -2.81 10.33 -0.10
C CYS A 27 -2.09 11.45 -0.86
N GLY A 28 -1.47 11.15 -2.01
CA GLY A 28 -0.69 12.12 -2.79
C GLY A 28 0.62 12.56 -2.14
N LYS A 29 1.01 11.99 -0.99
CA LYS A 29 2.29 12.28 -0.32
C LYS A 29 3.43 11.41 -0.87
N PRO A 30 4.68 11.92 -0.92
CA PRO A 30 5.82 11.11 -1.30
C PRO A 30 6.06 9.97 -0.30
N PHE A 31 6.62 8.87 -0.78
CA PHE A 31 7.13 7.81 0.11
C PHE A 31 8.46 8.24 0.71
N ASN A 32 8.78 7.81 1.93
CA ASN A 32 10.10 7.95 2.52
C ASN A 32 10.70 6.58 2.85
N LEU A 33 12.02 6.55 2.99
CA LEU A 33 12.72 5.34 3.38
C LEU A 33 12.25 4.88 4.77
N GLY A 34 11.86 3.62 4.89
CA GLY A 34 11.32 3.07 6.14
C GLY A 34 9.80 3.20 6.30
N ASP A 35 9.09 3.87 5.38
CA ASP A 35 7.64 3.96 5.44
C ASP A 35 6.98 2.58 5.32
N PRO A 36 5.99 2.25 6.19
CA PRO A 36 5.18 1.05 6.05
C PRO A 36 4.17 1.23 4.92
N VAL A 37 4.24 0.34 3.93
CA VAL A 37 3.38 0.35 2.76
C VAL A 37 2.73 -1.00 2.54
N VAL A 38 1.53 -0.97 1.98
CA VAL A 38 0.76 -2.17 1.67
C VAL A 38 0.29 -2.16 0.23
N LEU A 39 0.22 -3.35 -0.35
CA LEU A 39 -0.27 -3.55 -1.71
C LEU A 39 -1.80 -3.55 -1.66
N ALA A 40 -2.39 -2.45 -2.09
CA ALA A 40 -3.84 -2.26 -2.08
C ALA A 40 -4.43 -2.16 -3.48
N CYS A 41 -5.73 -2.42 -3.60
CA CYS A 41 -6.55 -2.06 -4.75
C CYS A 41 -7.31 -0.75 -4.44
N GLY A 42 -7.39 0.17 -5.39
CA GLY A 42 -8.03 1.47 -5.17
C GLY A 42 -8.70 2.01 -6.42
N ALA A 43 -9.09 3.28 -6.38
CA ALA A 43 -9.81 3.94 -7.47
C ALA A 43 -8.94 4.24 -8.71
N TRP A 44 -7.66 3.83 -8.70
CA TRP A 44 -6.76 3.98 -9.83
C TRP A 44 -6.95 2.87 -10.86
N GLU A 45 -6.79 3.21 -12.14
CA GLU A 45 -6.81 2.22 -13.21
C GLU A 45 -5.54 1.34 -13.17
N GLY A 46 -5.75 0.03 -13.24
CA GLY A 46 -4.70 -0.98 -13.38
C GLY A 46 -4.50 -1.87 -12.14
N PRO A 47 -3.30 -2.46 -11.99
CA PRO A 47 -3.03 -3.42 -10.92
C PRO A 47 -2.98 -2.76 -9.54
N ALA A 48 -2.99 -3.60 -8.50
CA ALA A 48 -2.78 -3.19 -7.12
C ALA A 48 -1.47 -2.38 -6.99
N ARG A 49 -1.52 -1.28 -6.24
CA ARG A 49 -0.38 -0.38 -6.03
C ARG A 49 -0.01 -0.33 -4.56
N LEU A 50 1.26 -0.04 -4.32
CA LEU A 50 1.73 0.23 -2.96
C LEU A 50 1.20 1.58 -2.51
N ILE A 51 0.54 1.59 -1.36
CA ILE A 51 0.07 2.79 -0.66
C ILE A 51 0.54 2.75 0.78
N HIS A 52 0.54 3.91 1.46
CA HIS A 52 0.82 3.94 2.89
C HIS A 52 -0.16 3.05 3.64
N GLU A 53 0.34 2.30 4.63
CA GLU A 53 -0.48 1.40 5.44
C GLU A 53 -1.69 2.12 6.08
N ASN A 54 -1.51 3.38 6.45
CA ASN A 54 -2.58 4.21 7.02
C ASN A 54 -3.74 4.48 6.06
N GLU A 55 -3.50 4.47 4.74
CA GLU A 55 -4.51 4.79 3.72
C GLU A 55 -5.23 3.53 3.20
N ALA A 56 -4.95 2.38 3.80
CA ALA A 56 -5.42 1.08 3.36
C ALA A 56 -6.25 0.39 4.45
N THR A 57 -7.36 -0.20 4.05
CA THR A 57 -8.18 -1.07 4.90
C THR A 57 -7.99 -2.51 4.46
N TYR A 58 -7.74 -3.41 5.41
CA TYR A 58 -7.68 -4.84 5.14
C TYR A 58 -9.09 -5.42 5.05
N ASP A 59 -9.47 -5.98 3.90
CA ASP A 59 -10.74 -6.68 3.72
C ASP A 59 -10.53 -8.17 4.06
N GLU A 60 -11.08 -8.62 5.19
CA GLU A 60 -10.91 -9.99 5.67
C GLU A 60 -11.55 -11.04 4.75
N LYS A 61 -12.58 -10.66 3.98
CA LYS A 61 -13.30 -11.58 3.08
C LYS A 61 -12.47 -11.94 1.86
N THR A 62 -11.71 -10.98 1.35
CA THR A 62 -10.87 -11.12 0.15
C THR A 62 -9.39 -11.25 0.48
N GLN A 63 -9.02 -11.05 1.75
CA GLN A 63 -7.65 -11.07 2.26
C GLN A 63 -6.71 -10.10 1.51
N ILE A 64 -7.26 -9.01 0.97
CA ILE A 64 -6.50 -7.97 0.25
C ILE A 64 -6.65 -6.62 0.96
N TYR A 65 -5.70 -5.73 0.74
CA TYR A 65 -5.86 -4.34 1.13
C TYR A 65 -6.65 -3.59 0.07
N MET A 66 -7.57 -2.73 0.52
CA MET A 66 -8.30 -1.80 -0.32
C MET A 66 -7.98 -0.38 0.14
N GLU A 67 -7.91 0.56 -0.79
CA GLU A 67 -7.82 1.98 -0.45
C GLU A 67 -9.01 2.37 0.42
N GLN A 68 -8.77 3.09 1.52
CA GLN A 68 -9.81 3.52 2.46
C GLN A 68 -11.00 4.18 1.76
N LYS A 69 -10.74 5.18 0.89
CA LYS A 69 -11.81 5.87 0.16
C LYS A 69 -12.62 4.95 -0.75
N CYS A 70 -11.98 3.94 -1.33
CA CYS A 70 -12.65 2.94 -2.16
C CYS A 70 -13.48 1.97 -1.31
N ALA A 71 -12.98 1.59 -0.14
CA ALA A 71 -13.70 0.76 0.82
C ALA A 71 -14.91 1.50 1.44
N GLU A 72 -14.79 2.80 1.71
CA GLU A 72 -15.88 3.66 2.21
C GLU A 72 -16.98 3.91 1.15
N ALA A 73 -16.63 3.85 -0.13
CA ALA A 73 -17.57 4.00 -1.23
C ALA A 73 -18.35 2.70 -1.57
N ARG A 74 -18.10 1.59 -0.86
CA ARG A 74 -18.66 0.26 -1.13
C ARG A 74 -19.88 -0.09 -0.29
#